data_AF-A0A1B1ANW2-F1
#
_entry.id   AF-A0A1B1ANW2-F1
#
_cell.length_a   1.000
_cell.length_b   1.000
_cell.length_c   1.000
_cell.angle_alpha   90.00
_cell.angle_beta   90.00
_cell.angle_gamma   90.00
#
_symmetry.space_group_name_H-M   'P 1'
#
loop_
_entity.id
_entity.type
_entity.pdbx_description
1 polymer ?
#
loop_
_entity_poly.entity_id
_entity_poly.type
_entity_poly.pdbx_seq_one_letter_code
_entity_poly.pdbx_strand_id
1 'polypeptide(L)'
;MLEEETINYFRYEGARFLLSAFRHHLPGLPEERTLALEPALRSLWLAGERGGRTLYEVAAEVRLIADTLQPGRDTGAVLPDDVREMVAGWPTDEPWSVLHAVATHVESWKSGFVTKLSQAIPTSQELAHRFPQLREFLSNYYGQDGIATEDEMTEAEGLQLFIEECHRHPICLWTLPPVVAECSEALAIFQNENSLRRFFEDEHGLGSGTLTWADWLPLIAETFTAHMRAEHPPTWASA
;
A
#
# COMPACT_ATOMS: atom_id res chain seq x y z
N MET A 1 12.55 22.30 -2.18
CA MET A 1 12.00 22.28 -0.82
C MET A 1 10.54 21.93 -0.98
N LEU A 2 10.06 20.84 -0.37
CA LEU A 2 8.65 20.46 -0.50
C LEU A 2 7.78 21.53 0.17
N GLU A 3 6.60 21.78 -0.39
CA GLU A 3 5.62 22.67 0.20
C GLU A 3 5.10 22.08 1.52
N GLU A 4 4.71 22.94 2.47
CA GLU A 4 4.23 22.50 3.79
C GLU A 4 3.04 21.55 3.68
N GLU A 5 2.18 21.77 2.68
CA GLU A 5 1.07 20.89 2.34
C GLU A 5 1.55 19.49 1.92
N THR A 6 2.55 19.39 1.04
CA THR A 6 3.16 18.10 0.66
C THR A 6 3.78 17.39 1.86
N ILE A 7 4.45 18.14 2.75
CA ILE A 7 5.04 17.56 3.96
C ILE A 7 3.95 16.99 4.87
N ASN A 8 2.86 17.74 5.08
CA ASN A 8 1.74 17.28 5.90
C ASN A 8 0.99 16.11 5.25
N TYR A 9 0.87 16.08 3.92
CA TYR A 9 0.29 14.96 3.18
C TYR A 9 0.99 13.62 3.52
N PHE A 10 2.34 13.62 3.53
CA PHE A 10 3.13 12.44 3.87
C PHE A 10 3.21 12.17 5.37
N ARG A 11 3.12 13.21 6.21
CA ARG A 11 3.12 13.08 7.67
C ARG A 11 1.96 12.24 8.18
N TYR A 12 0.78 12.35 7.56
CA TYR A 12 -0.45 11.67 8.00
C TYR A 12 -0.82 10.48 7.11
N GLU A 13 0.11 9.93 6.34
CA GLU A 13 -0.18 8.85 5.38
C GLU A 13 -0.78 7.61 6.06
N GLY A 14 -0.25 7.21 7.23
CA GLY A 14 -0.72 6.05 7.97
C GLY A 14 -2.14 6.26 8.52
N ALA A 15 -2.38 7.42 9.12
CA ALA A 15 -3.71 7.82 9.58
C ALA A 15 -4.71 7.92 8.43
N ARG A 16 -4.33 8.48 7.28
CA ARG A 16 -5.18 8.57 6.08
C ARG A 16 -5.55 7.20 5.56
N PHE A 17 -4.58 6.29 5.49
CA PHE A 17 -4.83 4.91 5.11
C PHE A 17 -5.84 4.25 6.06
N LEU A 18 -5.60 4.33 7.37
CA LEU A 18 -6.49 3.75 8.38
C LEU A 18 -7.91 4.33 8.31
N LEU A 19 -8.02 5.65 8.27
CA LEU A 19 -9.30 6.37 8.31
C LEU A 19 -10.07 6.28 6.99
N SER A 20 -9.44 5.83 5.90
CA SER A 20 -10.11 5.56 4.63
C SER A 20 -11.27 4.57 4.78
N ALA A 21 -11.22 3.69 5.79
CA ALA A 21 -12.32 2.79 6.16
C ALA A 21 -13.63 3.55 6.49
N PHE A 22 -13.53 4.83 6.87
CA PHE A 22 -14.66 5.69 7.20
C PHE A 22 -14.91 6.79 6.17
N ARG A 23 -14.26 6.75 4.99
CA ARG A 23 -14.35 7.81 3.97
C ARG A 23 -15.79 8.11 3.54
N HIS A 24 -16.62 7.07 3.41
CA HIS A 24 -18.00 7.22 2.92
C HIS A 24 -19.04 7.11 4.03
N HIS A 25 -18.71 6.44 5.14
CA HIS A 25 -19.63 6.19 6.23
C HIS A 25 -18.85 5.94 7.52
N LEU A 26 -19.18 6.69 8.57
CA LEU A 26 -18.75 6.39 9.93
C LEU A 26 -19.86 5.61 10.64
N PRO A 27 -19.63 4.34 11.03
CA PRO A 27 -20.60 3.56 11.79
C PRO A 27 -20.99 4.25 13.10
N GLY A 28 -22.25 4.10 13.51
CA GLY A 28 -22.76 4.72 14.73
C GLY A 28 -22.23 4.03 16.00
N LEU A 29 -22.08 2.71 15.96
CA LEU A 29 -21.70 1.90 17.10
C LEU A 29 -20.17 1.71 17.20
N PRO A 30 -19.58 1.78 18.41
CA PRO A 30 -18.14 1.55 18.59
C PRO A 30 -17.65 0.19 18.08
N GLU A 31 -18.41 -0.90 18.29
CA GLU A 31 -18.03 -2.22 17.79
C GLU A 31 -17.97 -2.29 16.26
N GLU A 32 -18.89 -1.64 15.56
CA GLU A 32 -18.92 -1.60 14.10
C GLU A 32 -17.73 -0.82 13.55
N ARG A 33 -17.32 0.26 14.23
CA ARG A 33 -16.09 1.01 13.89
C ARG A 33 -14.86 0.14 14.03
N THR A 34 -14.74 -0.60 15.13
CA THR A 34 -13.64 -1.54 15.35
C THR A 34 -13.57 -2.59 14.25
N LEU A 35 -14.71 -3.21 13.90
CA LEU A 35 -14.78 -4.21 12.83
C LEU A 35 -14.39 -3.62 11.46
N ALA A 36 -14.87 -2.41 11.14
CA ALA A 36 -14.54 -1.72 9.90
C ALA A 36 -13.04 -1.37 9.77
N LEU A 37 -12.33 -1.20 10.88
CA LEU A 37 -10.88 -0.93 10.88
C LEU A 37 -10.03 -2.18 10.72
N GLU A 38 -10.55 -3.37 11.01
CA GLU A 38 -9.73 -4.58 11.04
C GLU A 38 -8.96 -4.85 9.73
N PRO A 39 -9.56 -4.66 8.53
CA PRO A 39 -8.82 -4.81 7.28
C PRO A 39 -7.57 -3.91 7.21
N ALA A 40 -7.76 -2.61 7.44
CA ALA A 40 -6.66 -1.66 7.42
C ALA A 40 -5.60 -1.96 8.49
N LEU A 41 -6.03 -2.39 9.68
CA LEU A 41 -5.12 -2.76 10.78
C LEU A 41 -4.27 -3.99 10.44
N ARG A 42 -4.83 -5.01 9.77
CA ARG A 42 -4.07 -6.17 9.29
C ARG A 42 -3.04 -5.78 8.22
N SER A 43 -3.43 -4.93 7.26
CA SER A 43 -2.51 -4.42 6.24
C SER A 43 -1.38 -3.58 6.83
N LEU A 44 -1.69 -2.66 7.74
CA LEU A 44 -0.68 -1.82 8.42
C LEU A 44 0.25 -2.64 9.30
N TRP A 45 -0.28 -3.65 10.00
CA TRP A 45 0.57 -4.56 10.77
C TRP A 45 1.58 -5.27 9.87
N LEU A 46 1.13 -5.85 8.75
CA LEU A 46 2.02 -6.53 7.82
C LEU A 46 3.06 -5.57 7.20
N ALA A 47 2.64 -4.34 6.85
CA ALA A 47 3.56 -3.32 6.36
C ALA A 47 4.63 -2.98 7.41
N GLY A 48 4.25 -2.86 8.68
CA GLY A 48 5.17 -2.64 9.80
C GLY A 48 6.19 -3.77 9.97
N GLU A 49 5.78 -5.04 9.81
CA GLU A 49 6.70 -6.20 9.85
C GLU A 49 7.71 -6.18 8.69
N ARG A 50 7.41 -5.45 7.61
CA ARG A 50 8.27 -5.28 6.42
C ARG A 50 9.08 -3.97 6.44
N GLY A 51 9.17 -3.31 7.60
CA GLY A 51 9.93 -2.07 7.77
C GLY A 51 9.17 -0.80 7.39
N GLY A 52 7.86 -0.89 7.15
CA GLY A 52 6.97 0.26 7.01
C GLY A 52 6.57 0.88 8.36
N ARG A 53 5.61 1.82 8.32
CA ARG A 53 5.08 2.45 9.54
C ARG A 53 4.42 1.43 10.45
N THR A 54 4.72 1.54 11.74
CA THR A 54 4.15 0.71 12.79
C THR A 54 2.75 1.21 13.18
N LEU A 55 1.93 0.32 13.75
CA LEU A 55 0.63 0.71 14.32
C LEU A 55 0.75 1.80 15.40
N TYR A 56 1.89 1.88 16.11
CA TYR A 56 2.12 2.94 17.09
C TYR A 56 2.32 4.31 16.44
N GLU A 57 3.07 4.37 15.34
CA GLU A 57 3.21 5.60 14.55
C GLU A 57 1.88 6.02 13.96
N VAL A 58 1.12 5.08 13.39
CA VAL A 58 -0.24 5.36 12.88
C VAL A 58 -1.16 5.87 13.99
N ALA A 59 -1.15 5.25 15.17
CA ALA A 59 -1.94 5.71 16.31
C ALA A 59 -1.54 7.13 16.76
N ALA A 60 -0.24 7.45 16.75
CA ALA A 60 0.26 8.78 17.06
C ALA A 60 -0.20 9.82 16.03
N GLU A 61 -0.17 9.49 14.73
CA GLU A 61 -0.71 10.34 13.66
C GLU A 61 -2.21 10.61 13.88
N VAL A 62 -3.01 9.57 14.19
CA VAL A 62 -4.46 9.72 14.46
C VAL A 62 -4.72 10.60 15.68
N ARG A 63 -3.91 10.47 16.75
CA ARG A 63 -4.01 11.36 17.93
C ARG A 63 -3.70 12.79 17.60
N LEU A 64 -2.67 13.03 16.79
CA LEU A 64 -2.32 14.39 16.39
C LEU A 64 -3.48 15.03 15.62
N ILE A 65 -4.15 14.28 14.74
CA ILE A 65 -5.38 14.75 14.07
C ILE A 65 -6.48 15.06 15.10
N ALA A 66 -6.72 14.17 16.06
CA ALA A 66 -7.71 14.38 17.12
C ALA A 66 -7.42 15.65 17.91
N ASP A 67 -6.17 15.85 18.32
CA ASP A 67 -5.70 16.99 19.11
C ASP A 67 -5.83 18.30 18.35
N THR A 68 -5.57 18.29 17.03
CA THR A 68 -5.75 19.46 16.18
C THR A 68 -7.22 19.85 16.00
N LEU A 69 -8.13 18.88 16.02
CA LEU A 69 -9.59 19.13 15.89
C LEU A 69 -10.26 19.45 17.23
N GLN A 70 -9.62 19.17 18.35
CA GLN A 70 -10.21 19.36 19.67
C GLN A 70 -10.33 20.85 20.04
N PRO A 71 -11.54 21.33 20.41
CA PRO A 71 -11.72 22.71 20.85
C PRO A 71 -10.82 23.08 22.03
N GLY A 72 -10.14 24.23 21.93
CA GLY A 72 -9.26 24.74 22.99
C GLY A 72 -7.86 24.12 23.03
N ARG A 73 -7.51 23.21 22.11
CA ARG A 73 -6.13 22.79 21.87
C ARG A 73 -5.56 23.55 20.67
N ASP A 74 -4.39 24.15 20.86
CA ASP A 74 -3.57 24.66 19.77
C ASP A 74 -2.33 23.78 19.65
N THR A 75 -2.26 23.02 18.55
CA THR A 75 -1.15 22.13 18.25
C THR A 75 -0.15 22.76 17.26
N GLY A 76 -0.50 23.90 16.66
CA GLY A 76 0.23 24.47 15.52
C GLY A 76 0.29 23.58 14.27
N ALA A 77 -0.37 22.42 14.28
CA ALA A 77 -0.34 21.48 13.17
C ALA A 77 -1.43 21.82 12.14
N VAL A 78 -1.08 21.77 10.86
CA VAL A 78 -2.02 21.92 9.75
C VAL A 78 -2.39 20.55 9.22
N LEU A 79 -3.69 20.25 9.18
CA LEU A 79 -4.21 19.00 8.62
C LEU A 79 -4.29 19.10 7.09
N PRO A 80 -3.96 18.05 6.32
CA PRO A 80 -4.25 17.99 4.90
C PRO A 80 -5.74 18.15 4.62
N ASP A 81 -6.10 18.73 3.46
CA ASP A 81 -7.50 18.97 3.08
C ASP A 81 -8.33 17.71 3.07
N ASP A 82 -7.81 16.61 2.52
CA ASP A 82 -8.54 15.36 2.40
C ASP A 82 -8.87 14.73 3.77
N VAL A 83 -8.00 14.90 4.76
CA VAL A 83 -8.27 14.52 6.16
C VAL A 83 -9.38 15.38 6.74
N ARG A 84 -9.33 16.70 6.54
CA ARG A 84 -10.34 17.63 7.04
C ARG A 84 -11.72 17.33 6.43
N GLU A 85 -11.79 17.17 5.12
CA GLU A 85 -13.02 16.87 4.40
C GLU A 85 -13.64 15.54 4.84
N MET A 86 -12.82 14.49 4.97
CA MET A 86 -13.27 13.18 5.44
C MET A 86 -13.91 13.27 6.82
N VAL A 87 -13.25 13.94 7.78
CA VAL A 87 -13.74 14.05 9.15
C VAL A 87 -14.94 15.00 9.26
N ALA A 88 -14.98 16.07 8.46
CA ALA A 88 -16.12 16.99 8.41
C ALA A 88 -17.41 16.32 7.93
N GLY A 89 -17.31 15.24 7.14
CA GLY A 89 -18.45 14.45 6.69
C GLY A 89 -19.03 13.50 7.74
N TRP A 90 -18.41 13.36 8.91
CA TRP A 90 -18.88 12.42 9.93
C TRP A 90 -20.11 12.93 10.68
N PRO A 91 -21.09 12.04 10.99
CA PRO A 91 -22.32 12.42 11.68
C PRO A 91 -22.11 12.56 13.20
N THR A 92 -21.17 13.41 13.62
CA THR A 92 -20.85 13.65 15.03
C THR A 92 -20.31 15.06 15.25
N ASP A 93 -20.73 15.69 16.34
CA ASP A 93 -20.22 17.00 16.77
C ASP A 93 -18.86 16.91 17.48
N GLU A 94 -18.40 15.70 17.82
CA GLU A 94 -17.15 15.44 18.54
C GLU A 94 -16.20 14.47 17.80
N PRO A 95 -15.79 14.78 16.56
CA PRO A 95 -14.94 13.88 15.77
C PRO A 95 -13.60 13.57 16.44
N TRP A 96 -13.03 14.51 17.23
CA TRP A 96 -11.80 14.29 17.99
C TRP A 96 -11.95 13.15 19.02
N SER A 97 -13.12 13.00 19.64
CA SER A 97 -13.40 11.93 20.60
C SER A 97 -13.39 10.56 19.91
N VAL A 98 -13.98 10.48 18.72
CA VAL A 98 -13.94 9.28 17.88
C VAL A 98 -12.51 8.95 17.48
N LEU A 99 -11.72 9.92 17.02
CA LEU A 99 -10.32 9.73 16.64
C LEU A 99 -9.45 9.26 17.81
N HIS A 100 -9.66 9.79 19.02
CA HIS A 100 -8.97 9.30 20.22
C HIS A 100 -9.32 7.84 20.53
N ALA A 101 -10.58 7.45 20.39
CA ALA A 101 -11.00 6.07 20.55
C ALA A 101 -10.35 5.15 19.49
N VAL A 102 -10.30 5.60 18.22
CA VAL A 102 -9.61 4.90 17.13
C VAL A 102 -8.14 4.71 17.46
N ALA A 103 -7.42 5.77 17.84
CA ALA A 103 -6.00 5.68 18.18
C ALA A 103 -5.75 4.71 19.35
N THR A 104 -6.58 4.77 20.39
CA THR A 104 -6.50 3.83 21.53
C THR A 104 -6.73 2.39 21.08
N HIS A 105 -7.69 2.17 20.19
CA HIS A 105 -7.96 0.85 19.64
C HIS A 105 -6.76 0.32 18.84
N VAL A 106 -6.18 1.13 17.95
CA VAL A 106 -5.02 0.80 17.12
C VAL A 106 -3.84 0.33 17.96
N GLU A 107 -3.51 1.03 19.05
CA GLU A 107 -2.42 0.62 19.94
C GLU A 107 -2.68 -0.71 20.64
N SER A 108 -3.92 -0.94 21.06
CA SER A 108 -4.33 -2.17 21.71
C SER A 108 -4.47 -3.36 20.75
N TRP A 109 -4.43 -3.11 19.44
CA TRP A 109 -4.85 -4.08 18.44
C TRP A 109 -3.99 -5.35 18.43
N LYS A 110 -2.69 -5.25 18.76
CA LYS A 110 -1.78 -6.40 18.89
C LYS A 110 -2.24 -7.42 19.95
N SER A 111 -3.08 -7.03 20.90
CA SER A 111 -3.68 -7.96 21.84
C SER A 111 -4.61 -8.95 21.12
N GLY A 112 -4.40 -10.25 21.35
CA GLY A 112 -5.17 -11.33 20.72
C GLY A 112 -4.97 -11.46 19.21
N PHE A 113 -3.90 -10.88 18.64
CA PHE A 113 -3.73 -10.78 17.20
C PHE A 113 -3.70 -12.13 16.48
N VAL A 114 -3.08 -13.17 17.07
CA VAL A 114 -3.01 -14.51 16.47
C VAL A 114 -4.41 -15.06 16.19
N THR A 115 -5.32 -14.94 17.16
CA THR A 115 -6.71 -15.37 17.01
C THR A 115 -7.40 -14.56 15.91
N LYS A 116 -7.25 -13.23 15.93
CA LYS A 116 -7.82 -12.33 14.90
C LYS A 116 -7.35 -12.69 13.49
N LEU A 117 -6.05 -12.99 13.32
CA LEU A 117 -5.50 -13.41 12.02
C LEU A 117 -6.00 -14.79 11.60
N SER A 118 -6.08 -15.74 12.53
CA SER A 118 -6.51 -17.11 12.23
C SER A 118 -7.97 -17.22 11.76
N GLN A 119 -8.80 -16.26 12.13
CA GLN A 119 -10.23 -16.23 11.81
C GLN A 119 -10.55 -15.30 10.63
N ALA A 120 -9.60 -14.47 10.20
CA ALA A 120 -9.81 -13.48 9.17
C ALA A 120 -9.78 -14.10 7.77
N ILE A 121 -10.70 -13.66 6.92
CA ILE A 121 -10.61 -13.82 5.46
C ILE A 121 -10.14 -12.48 4.91
N PRO A 122 -8.93 -12.38 4.33
CA PRO A 122 -8.45 -11.14 3.75
C PRO A 122 -9.36 -10.67 2.63
N THR A 123 -9.70 -9.39 2.62
CA THR A 123 -10.29 -8.71 1.48
C THR A 123 -9.26 -8.57 0.35
N SER A 124 -9.74 -8.36 -0.88
CA SER A 124 -8.88 -8.09 -2.03
C SER A 124 -8.00 -6.86 -1.83
N GLN A 125 -8.55 -5.81 -1.22
CA GLN A 125 -7.81 -4.60 -0.90
C GLN A 125 -6.69 -4.89 0.12
N GLU A 126 -6.96 -5.68 1.16
CA GLU A 126 -5.93 -6.07 2.13
C GLU A 126 -4.76 -6.81 1.47
N LEU A 127 -5.08 -7.73 0.57
CA LEU A 127 -4.08 -8.46 -0.20
C LEU A 127 -3.32 -7.53 -1.16
N ALA A 128 -3.96 -6.51 -1.72
CA ALA A 128 -3.31 -5.53 -2.60
C ALA A 128 -2.17 -4.78 -1.90
N HIS A 129 -2.28 -4.58 -0.59
CA HIS A 129 -1.22 -3.96 0.23
C HIS A 129 -0.01 -4.88 0.46
N ARG A 130 -0.08 -6.16 0.07
CA ARG A 130 1.09 -7.04 0.03
C ARG A 130 1.97 -6.83 -1.18
N PHE A 131 1.43 -6.20 -2.22
CA PHE A 131 2.06 -6.07 -3.53
C PHE A 131 2.25 -4.61 -3.97
N PRO A 132 2.71 -3.68 -3.11
CA PRO A 132 2.80 -2.28 -3.51
C PRO A 132 3.72 -2.07 -4.71
N GLN A 133 4.88 -2.74 -4.78
CA GLN A 133 5.88 -2.53 -5.82
C GLN A 133 5.45 -3.16 -7.15
N LEU A 134 4.89 -4.36 -7.11
CA LEU A 134 4.35 -5.06 -8.27
C LEU A 134 3.13 -4.32 -8.84
N ARG A 135 2.25 -3.79 -7.99
CA ARG A 135 1.08 -3.01 -8.45
C ARG A 135 1.51 -1.70 -9.09
N GLU A 136 2.47 -0.99 -8.51
CA GLU A 136 3.03 0.23 -9.09
C GLU A 136 3.70 -0.06 -10.44
N PHE A 137 4.54 -1.10 -10.49
CA PHE A 137 5.15 -1.56 -11.73
C PHE A 137 4.10 -1.86 -12.81
N LEU A 138 3.11 -2.71 -12.52
CA LEU A 138 2.07 -3.09 -13.49
C LEU A 138 1.22 -1.89 -13.92
N SER A 139 0.93 -0.96 -13.00
CA SER A 139 0.19 0.27 -13.31
C SER A 139 0.96 1.17 -14.26
N ASN A 140 2.28 1.30 -14.06
CA ASN A 140 3.15 2.07 -14.94
C ASN A 140 3.38 1.35 -16.28
N TYR A 141 3.48 0.02 -16.25
CA TYR A 141 3.74 -0.80 -17.43
C TYR A 141 2.53 -0.83 -18.39
N TYR A 142 1.32 -1.02 -17.85
CA TYR A 142 0.07 -1.09 -18.63
C TYR A 142 -0.76 0.20 -18.64
N GLY A 143 -0.26 1.27 -18.02
CA GLY A 143 -0.97 2.55 -17.93
C GLY A 143 -1.19 3.20 -19.30
N GLN A 144 -1.94 4.31 -19.32
CA GLN A 144 -2.25 5.05 -20.56
C GLN A 144 -1.01 5.56 -21.30
N ASP A 145 0.06 5.83 -20.55
CA ASP A 145 1.39 6.20 -21.08
C ASP A 145 2.43 5.09 -20.79
N GLY A 146 1.97 3.85 -20.63
CA GLY A 146 2.81 2.72 -20.21
C GLY A 146 3.53 2.07 -21.38
N ILE A 147 4.63 1.37 -21.06
CA ILE A 147 5.50 0.68 -22.04
C ILE A 147 4.72 -0.35 -22.88
N ALA A 148 3.68 -0.97 -22.34
CA ALA A 148 2.85 -1.92 -23.07
C ALA A 148 2.03 -1.28 -24.22
N THR A 149 2.03 0.04 -24.34
CA THR A 149 1.36 0.78 -25.43
C THR A 149 2.26 1.04 -26.65
N GLU A 150 3.53 0.67 -26.59
CA GLU A 150 4.43 0.74 -27.75
C GLU A 150 4.09 -0.38 -28.75
N ASP A 151 3.59 0.00 -29.94
CA ASP A 151 3.12 -0.94 -30.96
C ASP A 151 4.24 -1.91 -31.41
N GLU A 152 3.91 -3.21 -31.49
CA GLU A 152 4.72 -4.34 -32.00
C GLU A 152 5.78 -4.95 -31.06
N MET A 153 5.78 -4.67 -29.75
CA MET A 153 6.73 -5.29 -28.81
C MET A 153 6.17 -6.58 -28.16
N THR A 154 7.03 -7.59 -28.04
CA THR A 154 6.79 -8.74 -27.14
C THR A 154 6.90 -8.31 -25.68
N GLU A 155 6.28 -9.05 -24.77
CA GLU A 155 6.36 -8.74 -23.35
C GLU A 155 7.81 -8.76 -22.82
N ALA A 156 8.67 -9.62 -23.36
CA ALA A 156 10.08 -9.67 -22.99
C ALA A 156 10.83 -8.39 -23.44
N GLU A 157 10.53 -7.87 -24.63
CA GLU A 157 11.11 -6.61 -25.11
C GLU A 157 10.63 -5.43 -24.26
N GLY A 158 9.35 -5.41 -23.88
CA GLY A 158 8.82 -4.36 -22.99
C GLY A 158 9.47 -4.38 -21.61
N LEU A 159 9.73 -5.55 -21.03
CA LEU A 159 10.49 -5.65 -19.78
C LEU A 159 11.92 -5.11 -19.91
N GLN A 160 12.58 -5.32 -21.05
CA GLN A 160 13.90 -4.76 -21.29
C GLN A 160 13.86 -3.24 -21.40
N LEU A 161 12.85 -2.67 -22.06
CA LEU A 161 12.68 -1.22 -22.11
C LEU A 161 12.47 -0.64 -20.71
N PHE A 162 11.65 -1.28 -19.87
CA PHE A 162 11.47 -0.86 -18.47
C PHE A 162 12.78 -0.90 -17.67
N ILE A 163 13.58 -1.95 -17.88
CA ILE A 163 14.91 -2.05 -17.29
C ILE A 163 15.79 -0.89 -17.75
N GLU A 164 15.82 -0.58 -19.05
CA GLU A 164 16.62 0.52 -19.59
C GLU A 164 16.24 1.87 -18.97
N GLU A 165 14.94 2.12 -18.79
CA GLU A 165 14.45 3.32 -18.09
C GLU A 165 14.94 3.38 -16.64
N CYS A 166 14.81 2.29 -15.89
CA CYS A 166 15.29 2.19 -14.51
C CYS A 166 16.82 2.33 -14.41
N HIS A 167 17.55 1.82 -15.40
CA HIS A 167 19.01 1.81 -15.44
C HIS A 167 19.59 3.20 -15.74
N ARG A 168 18.91 4.01 -16.57
CA ARG A 168 19.28 5.42 -16.81
C ARG A 168 19.26 6.26 -15.53
N HIS A 169 18.46 5.88 -14.54
CA HIS A 169 18.31 6.60 -13.27
C HIS A 169 19.00 5.92 -12.06
N PRO A 170 20.05 5.12 -12.29
CA PRO A 170 20.54 4.03 -11.42
C PRO A 170 19.61 3.54 -10.29
N ILE A 171 18.29 3.47 -10.52
CA ILE A 171 17.31 3.08 -9.49
C ILE A 171 16.96 1.59 -9.54
N CYS A 172 17.33 0.89 -10.62
CA CYS A 172 17.12 -0.54 -10.82
C CYS A 172 17.52 -1.39 -9.60
N LEU A 173 18.62 -1.07 -8.91
CA LEU A 173 19.04 -1.75 -7.67
C LEU A 173 17.99 -1.72 -6.56
N TRP A 174 17.21 -0.65 -6.48
CA TRP A 174 16.20 -0.41 -5.45
C TRP A 174 14.79 -0.80 -5.92
N THR A 175 14.53 -0.71 -7.23
CA THR A 175 13.19 -0.91 -7.80
C THR A 175 12.91 -2.37 -8.18
N LEU A 176 13.85 -3.06 -8.83
CA LEU A 176 13.57 -4.36 -9.43
C LEU A 176 13.47 -5.51 -8.41
N PRO A 177 14.37 -5.64 -7.41
CA PRO A 177 14.31 -6.77 -6.47
C PRO A 177 13.01 -6.87 -5.66
N PRO A 178 12.40 -5.76 -5.17
CA PRO A 178 11.11 -5.82 -4.52
C PRO A 178 9.99 -6.36 -5.42
N VAL A 179 9.96 -5.98 -6.71
CA VAL A 179 8.97 -6.51 -7.67
C VAL A 179 9.15 -8.02 -7.86
N VAL A 180 10.39 -8.50 -7.97
CA VAL A 180 10.70 -9.95 -8.04
C VAL A 180 10.16 -10.71 -6.83
N ALA A 181 10.37 -10.16 -5.62
CA ALA A 181 9.89 -10.77 -4.39
C ALA A 181 8.35 -10.83 -4.34
N GLU A 182 7.68 -9.77 -4.78
CA GLU A 182 6.22 -9.69 -4.82
C GLU A 182 5.60 -10.60 -5.89
N CYS A 183 6.25 -10.80 -7.04
CA CYS A 183 5.85 -11.82 -8.02
C CYS A 183 5.84 -13.22 -7.39
N SER A 184 6.90 -13.56 -6.66
CA SER A 184 7.03 -14.85 -5.99
C SER A 184 6.00 -15.01 -4.86
N GLU A 185 5.73 -13.95 -4.10
CA GLU A 185 4.69 -13.94 -3.07
C GLU A 185 3.29 -14.11 -3.68
N ALA A 186 3.00 -13.47 -4.81
CA ALA A 186 1.72 -13.60 -5.50
C ALA A 186 1.46 -15.04 -5.93
N LEU A 187 2.46 -15.70 -6.55
CA LEU A 187 2.36 -17.11 -6.92
C LEU A 187 2.20 -18.05 -5.71
N ALA A 188 2.72 -17.67 -4.54
CA ALA A 188 2.54 -18.45 -3.31
C ALA A 188 1.13 -18.28 -2.70
N ILE A 189 0.50 -17.13 -2.89
CA ILE A 189 -0.83 -16.80 -2.32
C ILE A 189 -1.95 -17.28 -3.25
N PHE A 190 -1.84 -17.02 -4.56
CA PHE A 190 -2.87 -17.33 -5.53
C PHE A 190 -2.58 -18.67 -6.20
N GLN A 191 -3.38 -19.67 -5.86
CA GLN A 191 -3.10 -21.08 -6.20
C GLN A 191 -3.33 -21.46 -7.66
N ASN A 192 -3.94 -20.57 -8.46
CA ASN A 192 -4.26 -20.84 -9.87
C ASN A 192 -4.47 -19.55 -10.66
N GLU A 193 -4.43 -19.67 -11.99
CA GLU A 193 -4.61 -18.59 -12.96
C GLU A 193 -5.92 -17.81 -12.74
N ASN A 194 -7.03 -18.50 -12.48
CA ASN A 194 -8.32 -17.82 -12.27
C ASN A 194 -8.28 -16.88 -11.06
N SER A 195 -7.55 -17.24 -10.01
CA SER A 195 -7.40 -16.42 -8.80
C SER A 195 -6.48 -15.22 -9.06
N LEU A 196 -5.39 -15.42 -9.82
CA LEU A 196 -4.49 -14.35 -10.25
C LEU A 196 -5.22 -13.34 -11.14
N ARG A 197 -5.89 -13.82 -12.19
CA ARG A 197 -6.66 -12.99 -13.13
C ARG A 197 -7.73 -12.18 -12.41
N ARG A 198 -8.53 -12.84 -11.57
CA ARG A 198 -9.56 -12.16 -10.78
C ARG A 198 -8.96 -11.06 -9.90
N PHE A 199 -7.83 -11.32 -9.27
CA PHE A 199 -7.20 -10.37 -8.38
C PHE A 199 -6.59 -9.19 -9.16
N PHE A 200 -5.63 -9.44 -10.05
CA PHE A 200 -4.87 -8.39 -10.73
C PHE A 200 -5.71 -7.64 -11.78
N GLU A 201 -6.47 -8.34 -12.63
CA GLU A 201 -7.25 -7.72 -13.69
C GLU A 201 -8.64 -7.26 -13.21
N ASP A 202 -9.46 -8.19 -12.72
CA ASP A 202 -10.89 -7.91 -12.50
C ASP A 202 -11.09 -6.96 -11.30
N GLU A 203 -10.36 -7.18 -10.21
CA GLU A 203 -10.53 -6.41 -8.96
C GLU A 203 -9.62 -5.18 -8.87
N HIS A 204 -8.42 -5.21 -9.50
CA HIS A 204 -7.44 -4.13 -9.41
C HIS A 204 -7.14 -3.40 -10.72
N GLY A 205 -7.69 -3.85 -11.86
CA GLY A 205 -7.55 -3.17 -13.15
C GLY A 205 -6.11 -3.09 -13.66
N LEU A 206 -5.24 -3.99 -13.19
CA LEU A 206 -3.84 -4.06 -13.63
C LEU A 206 -3.86 -4.87 -14.92
N GLY A 207 -3.54 -4.21 -16.03
CA GLY A 207 -3.73 -4.74 -17.38
C GLY A 207 -3.11 -6.13 -17.61
N SER A 208 -3.55 -6.78 -18.67
CA SER A 208 -3.13 -8.12 -19.07
C SER A 208 -2.47 -8.12 -20.45
N GLY A 209 -1.33 -8.78 -20.57
CA GLY A 209 -0.69 -9.05 -21.86
C GLY A 209 -1.32 -10.23 -22.59
N THR A 210 -0.57 -10.83 -23.50
CA THR A 210 -0.96 -12.07 -24.20
C THR A 210 -0.67 -13.32 -23.38
N LEU A 211 0.21 -13.21 -22.39
CA LEU A 211 0.56 -14.28 -21.45
C LEU A 211 -0.45 -14.42 -20.31
N THR A 212 -0.58 -15.63 -19.77
CA THR A 212 -1.30 -15.88 -18.52
C THR A 212 -0.54 -15.28 -17.33
N TRP A 213 -1.20 -14.95 -16.22
CA TRP A 213 -0.48 -14.47 -15.01
C TRP A 213 0.51 -15.49 -14.47
N ALA A 214 0.17 -16.77 -14.55
CA ALA A 214 1.03 -17.87 -14.16
C ALA A 214 2.32 -17.94 -14.98
N ASP A 215 2.33 -17.44 -16.22
CA ASP A 215 3.53 -17.33 -17.07
C ASP A 215 4.19 -15.94 -16.97
N TRP A 216 3.38 -14.89 -16.77
CA TRP A 216 3.85 -13.50 -16.75
C TRP A 216 4.66 -13.15 -15.50
N LEU A 217 4.19 -13.56 -14.31
CA LEU A 217 4.89 -13.28 -13.06
C LEU A 217 6.29 -13.93 -13.02
N PRO A 218 6.48 -15.20 -13.44
CA PRO A 218 7.81 -15.78 -13.62
C PRO A 218 8.67 -15.03 -14.63
N LEU A 219 8.11 -14.64 -15.78
CA LEU A 219 8.88 -13.91 -16.80
C LEU A 219 9.43 -12.58 -16.25
N ILE A 220 8.62 -11.82 -15.51
CA ILE A 220 9.07 -10.60 -14.80
C ILE A 220 10.21 -10.95 -13.83
N ALA A 221 9.98 -11.94 -12.96
CA ALA A 221 10.91 -12.31 -11.91
C ALA A 221 12.27 -12.75 -12.48
N GLU A 222 12.26 -13.58 -13.52
CA GLU A 222 13.46 -14.09 -14.19
C GLU A 222 14.22 -12.98 -14.92
N THR A 223 13.51 -12.16 -15.70
CA THR A 223 14.10 -11.06 -16.47
C THR A 223 14.80 -10.05 -15.57
N PHE A 224 14.12 -9.61 -14.50
CA PHE A 224 14.68 -8.67 -13.54
C PHE A 224 15.84 -9.29 -12.76
N THR A 225 15.72 -10.55 -12.34
CA THR A 225 16.82 -11.26 -11.67
C THR A 225 18.06 -11.39 -12.56
N ALA A 226 17.87 -11.68 -13.85
CA ALA A 226 18.96 -11.80 -14.81
C ALA A 226 19.71 -10.47 -14.97
N HIS A 227 18.98 -9.35 -15.11
CA HIS A 227 19.57 -8.02 -15.15
C HIS A 227 20.35 -7.70 -13.88
N MET A 228 19.76 -7.93 -12.70
CA MET A 228 20.42 -7.67 -11.41
C MET A 228 21.74 -8.44 -11.26
N ARG A 229 21.80 -9.69 -11.72
CA ARG A 229 23.02 -10.50 -11.69
C ARG A 229 24.09 -10.00 -12.66
N ALA A 230 23.69 -9.49 -13.82
CA ALA A 230 24.61 -9.01 -14.84
C ALA A 230 25.21 -7.64 -14.50
N GLU A 231 24.36 -6.70 -14.07
CA GLU A 231 24.71 -5.28 -13.96
C GLU A 231 24.93 -4.79 -12.52
N HIS A 232 24.44 -5.53 -11.52
CA HIS A 232 24.51 -5.13 -10.11
C HIS A 232 25.10 -6.24 -9.21
N PRO A 233 26.36 -6.67 -9.46
CA PRO A 233 27.02 -7.65 -8.61
C PRO A 233 27.06 -7.14 -7.16
N PRO A 234 26.89 -8.03 -6.17
CA PRO A 234 26.75 -7.63 -4.77
C PRO A 234 28.06 -7.01 -4.29
N THR A 235 28.07 -5.69 -4.20
CA THR A 235 29.19 -4.90 -3.71
C THR A 235 28.65 -3.99 -2.63
N TRP A 236 29.18 -4.11 -1.42
CA TRP A 236 28.83 -3.24 -0.30
C TRP A 236 30.10 -2.83 0.44
N ALA A 237 30.15 -1.58 0.87
CA ALA A 237 31.19 -1.13 1.78
C ALA A 237 30.81 -1.55 3.21
N SER A 238 31.80 -1.91 4.03
CA SER A 238 31.60 -1.95 5.48
C SER A 238 31.36 -0.53 5.99
N ALA A 239 30.37 -0.37 6.87
CA ALA A 239 30.07 0.88 7.55
C ALA A 239 31.20 1.29 8.52
#